data_AF-B8IYU0-F1
#
_entry.id   AF-B8IYU0-F1
#
_cell.length_a   1.000
_cell.length_b   1.000
_cell.length_c   1.000
_cell.angle_alpha   90.00
_cell.angle_beta   90.00
_cell.angle_gamma   90.00
#
_symmetry.space_group_name_H-M   'P 1'
#
loop_
_entity.id
_entity.type
_entity.pdbx_description
1 polymer ?
#
loop_
_entity_poly.entity_id
_entity_poly.type
_entity_poly.pdbx_seq_one_letter_code
_entity_poly.pdbx_strand_id
1 'polypeptide(L)'
;MSNQLDYEINKELGECYLFMGDFDKAEEYYRKAANSSTQSDAPYLGLATVAVQRAELDKALVLYQKAASVEETDKALCGIGLIHMEQGQHQEAFDNFARALNKNAENIVALNCLVREAYQLGCVESVLPYLEDTLNTGVEAEAVRVTLAGCLIYLGRGEEARVHLEAVLGANPANNSAKELFDTMAA
;
A
#
# COMPACT_ATOMS: atom_id res chain seq x y z
N MET A 1 -19.27 23.41 -17.07
CA MET A 1 -17.82 23.75 -16.98
C MET A 1 -17.46 24.31 -15.60
N SER A 2 -18.26 25.20 -14.98
CA SER A 2 -17.98 25.72 -13.63
C SER A 2 -17.82 24.62 -12.57
N ASN A 3 -18.74 23.65 -12.51
CA ASN A 3 -18.73 22.64 -11.45
C ASN A 3 -17.51 21.72 -11.46
N GLN A 4 -16.95 21.40 -12.64
CA GLN A 4 -15.73 20.59 -12.72
C GLN A 4 -14.51 21.39 -12.27
N LEU A 5 -14.43 22.67 -12.65
CA LEU A 5 -13.33 23.52 -12.23
C LEU A 5 -13.37 23.78 -10.72
N ASP A 6 -14.57 24.02 -10.17
CA ASP A 6 -14.76 24.16 -8.72
C ASP A 6 -14.38 22.87 -7.98
N TYR A 7 -14.70 21.69 -8.54
CA TYR A 7 -14.27 20.41 -8.00
C TYR A 7 -12.73 20.32 -7.93
N GLU A 8 -12.03 20.56 -9.04
CA GLU A 8 -10.56 20.44 -9.08
C GLU A 8 -9.91 21.42 -8.10
N ILE A 9 -10.35 22.68 -8.08
CA ILE A 9 -9.78 23.69 -7.17
C ILE A 9 -9.96 23.26 -5.70
N ASN A 10 -11.14 22.80 -5.32
CA ASN A 10 -11.38 22.36 -3.95
C ASN A 10 -10.60 21.07 -3.61
N LYS A 11 -10.45 20.15 -4.56
CA LYS A 11 -9.62 18.93 -4.37
C LYS A 11 -8.16 19.30 -4.12
N GLU A 12 -7.58 20.14 -4.99
CA GLU A 12 -6.18 20.58 -4.89
C GLU A 12 -5.93 21.40 -3.62
N LEU A 13 -6.85 22.29 -3.23
CA LEU A 13 -6.75 23.00 -1.95
C LEU A 13 -6.78 22.05 -0.76
N GLY A 14 -7.66 21.03 -0.79
CA GLY A 14 -7.70 19.98 0.22
C GLY A 14 -6.36 19.26 0.36
N GLU A 15 -5.75 18.88 -0.77
CA GLU A 15 -4.43 18.25 -0.83
C GLU A 15 -3.33 19.17 -0.26
N CYS A 16 -3.30 20.44 -0.67
CA CYS A 16 -2.35 21.41 -0.12
C CYS A 16 -2.46 21.54 1.40
N TYR A 17 -3.66 21.68 1.95
CA TYR A 17 -3.86 21.80 3.39
C TYR A 17 -3.52 20.53 4.15
N LEU A 18 -3.80 19.35 3.56
CA LEU A 18 -3.37 18.07 4.11
C LEU A 18 -1.84 18.00 4.23
N PHE A 19 -1.09 18.39 3.18
CA PHE A 19 0.38 18.44 3.21
C PHE A 19 0.92 19.45 4.23
N MET A 20 0.20 20.53 4.50
CA MET A 20 0.55 21.51 5.53
C MET A 20 0.17 21.07 6.96
N GLY A 21 -0.55 19.96 7.12
CA GLY A 21 -1.07 19.50 8.42
C GLY A 21 -2.25 20.30 8.96
N ASP A 22 -2.83 21.21 8.16
CA ASP A 22 -4.05 21.96 8.52
C ASP A 22 -5.27 21.10 8.17
N PHE A 23 -5.52 20.09 9.03
CA PHE A 23 -6.53 19.08 8.81
C PHE A 23 -7.97 19.63 8.76
N ASP A 24 -8.24 20.73 9.47
CA ASP A 24 -9.56 21.37 9.46
C ASP A 24 -9.88 21.93 8.08
N LYS A 25 -8.94 22.67 7.48
CA LYS A 25 -9.13 23.18 6.13
C LYS A 25 -9.09 22.08 5.09
N ALA A 26 -8.22 21.07 5.25
CA ALA A 26 -8.20 19.92 4.36
C ALA A 26 -9.60 19.26 4.29
N GLU A 27 -10.21 18.99 5.45
CA GLU A 27 -11.57 18.45 5.53
C GLU A 27 -12.60 19.39 4.89
N GLU A 28 -12.54 20.69 5.15
CA GLU A 28 -13.44 21.68 4.55
C GLU A 28 -13.41 21.62 3.01
N TYR A 29 -12.22 21.67 2.42
CA TYR A 29 -12.05 21.72 0.97
C TYR A 29 -12.37 20.37 0.30
N TYR A 30 -12.00 19.24 0.91
CA TYR A 30 -12.43 17.95 0.38
C TYR A 30 -13.96 17.76 0.47
N ARG A 31 -14.63 18.27 1.51
CA ARG A 31 -16.11 18.26 1.57
C ARG A 31 -16.74 19.09 0.45
N LYS A 32 -16.17 20.26 0.13
CA LYS A 32 -16.62 21.06 -1.02
C LYS A 32 -16.45 20.30 -2.33
N ALA A 33 -15.30 19.63 -2.53
CA ALA A 33 -15.07 18.79 -3.70
C ALA A 33 -16.06 17.62 -3.76
N ALA A 34 -16.32 16.93 -2.65
CA ALA A 34 -17.26 15.81 -2.57
C ALA A 34 -18.72 16.20 -2.84
N ASN A 35 -19.08 17.46 -2.63
CA ASN A 35 -20.42 18.00 -2.90
C ASN A 35 -20.60 18.46 -4.36
N SER A 36 -19.56 18.37 -5.19
CA SER A 36 -19.69 18.66 -6.61
C SER A 36 -20.47 17.55 -7.32
N SER A 37 -20.94 17.84 -8.54
CA SER A 37 -21.57 16.83 -9.41
C SER A 37 -20.56 15.85 -10.04
N THR A 38 -19.27 15.98 -9.73
CA THR A 38 -18.21 15.14 -10.30
C THR A 38 -18.15 13.82 -9.55
N GLN A 39 -18.34 12.71 -10.26
CA GLN A 39 -18.20 11.37 -9.70
C GLN A 39 -16.71 11.01 -9.61
N SER A 40 -16.13 11.17 -8.42
CA SER A 40 -14.75 10.78 -8.13
C SER A 40 -14.59 10.29 -6.70
N ASP A 41 -13.70 9.32 -6.52
CA ASP A 41 -13.28 8.75 -5.24
C ASP A 41 -12.30 9.66 -4.48
N ALA A 42 -11.56 10.51 -5.19
CA ALA A 42 -10.44 11.30 -4.64
C ALA A 42 -10.81 12.18 -3.42
N PRO A 43 -11.96 12.89 -3.36
CA PRO A 43 -12.33 13.63 -2.16
C PRO A 43 -12.56 12.74 -0.95
N TYR A 44 -13.11 11.54 -1.17
CA TYR A 44 -13.35 10.58 -0.10
C TYR A 44 -12.03 9.96 0.40
N LEU A 45 -11.07 9.70 -0.49
CA LEU A 45 -9.71 9.32 -0.11
C LEU A 45 -9.02 10.41 0.72
N GLY A 46 -9.14 11.68 0.29
CA GLY A 46 -8.62 12.83 1.04
C GLY A 46 -9.22 12.94 2.43
N LEU A 47 -10.55 12.87 2.54
CA LEU A 47 -11.25 12.86 3.83
C LEU A 47 -10.86 11.67 4.72
N ALA A 48 -10.73 10.48 4.13
CA ALA A 48 -10.31 9.30 4.87
C ALA A 48 -8.89 9.49 5.43
N THR A 49 -7.99 10.05 4.64
CA THR A 49 -6.61 10.35 5.06
C THR A 49 -6.59 11.37 6.20
N VAL A 50 -7.40 12.42 6.13
CA VAL A 50 -7.58 13.38 7.24
C VAL A 50 -8.09 12.67 8.51
N ALA A 51 -9.06 11.77 8.39
CA ALA A 51 -9.58 11.00 9.52
C ALA A 51 -8.51 10.07 10.13
N VAL A 52 -7.67 9.42 9.31
CA VAL A 52 -6.53 8.63 9.80
C VAL A 52 -5.54 9.51 10.58
N GLN A 53 -5.19 10.69 10.07
CA GLN A 53 -4.28 11.62 10.75
C GLN A 53 -4.82 12.11 12.11
N ARG A 54 -6.14 12.03 12.31
CA ARG A 54 -6.81 12.33 13.59
C ARG A 54 -7.05 11.11 14.48
N ALA A 55 -6.54 9.94 14.09
CA ALA A 55 -6.83 8.66 14.73
C ALA A 55 -8.33 8.30 14.79
N GLU A 56 -9.14 8.85 13.87
CA GLU A 56 -10.57 8.56 13.73
C GLU A 56 -10.78 7.35 12.80
N LEU A 57 -10.24 6.18 13.17
CA LEU A 57 -10.15 5.00 12.29
C LEU A 57 -11.52 4.50 11.78
N ASP A 58 -12.56 4.51 12.61
CA ASP A 58 -13.90 4.09 12.20
C ASP A 58 -14.48 5.00 11.11
N LYS A 59 -14.25 6.32 11.24
CA LYS A 59 -14.68 7.31 10.24
C LYS A 59 -13.86 7.16 8.96
N ALA A 60 -12.54 6.94 9.09
CA ALA A 60 -11.67 6.69 7.96
C ALA A 60 -12.12 5.46 7.16
N LEU A 61 -12.50 4.37 7.84
CA LEU A 61 -12.97 3.14 7.20
C LEU A 61 -14.23 3.40 6.36
N VAL A 62 -15.22 4.10 6.92
CA VAL A 62 -16.44 4.48 6.19
C VAL A 62 -16.12 5.33 4.96
N LEU A 63 -15.15 6.26 5.08
CA LEU A 63 -14.75 7.13 3.97
C LEU A 63 -14.00 6.36 2.88
N TYR A 64 -13.10 5.44 3.23
CA TYR A 64 -12.44 4.58 2.25
C TYR A 64 -13.43 3.62 1.57
N GLN A 65 -14.39 3.05 2.31
CA GLN A 65 -15.46 2.23 1.73
C GLN A 65 -16.32 3.04 0.76
N LYS A 66 -16.59 4.32 1.10
CA LYS A 66 -17.29 5.23 0.19
C LYS A 66 -16.45 5.51 -1.06
N ALA A 67 -15.15 5.75 -0.93
CA ALA A 67 -14.24 5.90 -2.06
C ALA A 67 -14.28 4.65 -2.97
N ALA A 68 -14.11 3.46 -2.40
CA ALA A 68 -14.14 2.18 -3.10
C ALA A 68 -15.49 1.90 -3.79
N SER A 69 -16.60 2.41 -3.25
CA SER A 69 -17.92 2.31 -3.89
C SER A 69 -18.09 3.19 -5.13
N VAL A 70 -17.31 4.27 -5.23
CA VAL A 70 -17.27 5.14 -6.42
C VAL A 70 -16.34 4.52 -7.45
N GLU A 71 -15.11 4.21 -7.04
CA GLU A 71 -14.12 3.51 -7.84
C GLU A 71 -13.23 2.67 -6.91
N GLU A 72 -13.14 1.37 -7.20
CA GLU A 72 -12.28 0.46 -6.44
C GLU A 72 -10.81 0.62 -6.89
N THR A 73 -10.15 1.62 -6.32
CA THR A 73 -8.73 1.94 -6.55
C THR A 73 -7.82 1.20 -5.57
N ASP A 74 -6.55 1.02 -5.95
CA ASP A 74 -5.52 0.45 -5.08
C ASP A 74 -5.34 1.26 -3.79
N LYS A 75 -5.43 2.60 -3.87
CA LYS A 75 -5.36 3.50 -2.71
C LYS A 75 -6.51 3.28 -1.72
N ALA A 76 -7.74 3.15 -2.22
CA ALA A 76 -8.90 2.89 -1.38
C ALA A 76 -8.78 1.54 -0.66
N LEU A 77 -8.44 0.49 -1.41
CA LEU A 77 -8.26 -0.86 -0.88
C LEU A 77 -7.11 -0.95 0.13
N CYS A 78 -5.97 -0.32 -0.17
CA CYS A 78 -4.83 -0.26 0.74
C CYS A 78 -5.19 0.48 2.04
N GLY A 79 -5.93 1.59 1.96
CA GLY A 79 -6.44 2.30 3.15
C GLY A 79 -7.35 1.45 4.03
N ILE A 80 -8.27 0.67 3.42
CA ILE A 80 -9.12 -0.30 4.14
C ILE A 80 -8.27 -1.39 4.80
N GLY A 81 -7.31 -1.96 4.05
CA GLY A 81 -6.41 -2.99 4.54
C GLY A 81 -5.58 -2.54 5.74
N LEU A 82 -5.06 -1.31 5.71
CA LEU A 82 -4.32 -0.72 6.83
C LEU A 82 -5.18 -0.60 8.09
N ILE A 83 -6.45 -0.19 7.95
CA ILE A 83 -7.36 -0.10 9.10
C ILE A 83 -7.68 -1.48 9.67
N HIS A 84 -7.99 -2.46 8.83
CA HIS A 84 -8.25 -3.83 9.28
C HIS A 84 -7.03 -4.43 10.00
N MET A 85 -5.84 -4.18 9.48
CA MET A 85 -4.59 -4.60 10.10
C MET A 85 -4.39 -3.99 11.48
N GLU A 86 -4.61 -2.68 11.65
CA GLU A 86 -4.55 -2.01 12.96
C GLU A 86 -5.61 -2.54 13.94
N GLN A 87 -6.74 -3.03 13.43
CA GLN A 87 -7.80 -3.67 14.21
C GLN A 87 -7.53 -5.16 14.51
N GLY A 88 -6.42 -5.73 14.03
CA GLY A 88 -6.09 -7.15 14.19
C GLY A 88 -6.91 -8.09 13.29
N GLN A 89 -7.61 -7.55 12.30
CA GLN A 89 -8.40 -8.28 11.31
C GLN A 89 -7.48 -8.72 10.16
N HIS A 90 -6.57 -9.65 10.47
CA HIS A 90 -5.47 -10.04 9.60
C HIS A 90 -5.91 -10.61 8.24
N GLN A 91 -6.98 -11.42 8.22
CA GLN A 91 -7.46 -12.01 6.98
C GLN A 91 -8.09 -10.95 6.06
N GLU A 92 -8.91 -10.07 6.62
CA GLU A 92 -9.53 -8.97 5.88
C GLU A 92 -8.48 -7.97 5.38
N ALA A 93 -7.44 -7.71 6.17
CA ALA A 93 -6.31 -6.90 5.75
C ALA A 93 -5.59 -7.52 4.55
N PHE A 94 -5.23 -8.81 4.65
CA PHE A 94 -4.59 -9.58 3.57
C PHE A 94 -5.40 -9.51 2.28
N ASP A 95 -6.71 -9.79 2.34
CA ASP A 95 -7.58 -9.79 1.17
C ASP A 95 -7.65 -8.42 0.48
N ASN A 96 -7.70 -7.33 1.27
CA ASN A 96 -7.71 -5.97 0.72
C ASN A 96 -6.35 -5.57 0.10
N PHE A 97 -5.23 -5.94 0.70
CA PHE A 97 -3.92 -5.67 0.11
C PHE A 97 -3.69 -6.46 -1.17
N ALA A 98 -4.10 -7.74 -1.21
CA ALA A 98 -4.04 -8.56 -2.42
C ALA A 98 -4.86 -7.95 -3.56
N ARG A 99 -6.08 -7.49 -3.26
CA ARG A 99 -6.92 -6.76 -4.23
C ARG A 99 -6.27 -5.45 -4.67
N ALA A 100 -5.62 -4.71 -3.77
CA ALA A 100 -4.91 -3.48 -4.12
C ALA A 100 -3.77 -3.75 -5.12
N LEU A 101 -2.99 -4.81 -4.92
CA LEU A 101 -1.91 -5.20 -5.84
C LEU A 101 -2.43 -5.70 -7.18
N ASN A 102 -3.58 -6.38 -7.20
CA ASN A 102 -4.25 -6.74 -8.46
C ASN A 102 -4.71 -5.52 -9.28
N LYS A 103 -4.93 -4.36 -8.63
CA LYS A 103 -5.21 -3.09 -9.31
C LYS A 103 -3.93 -2.38 -9.73
N ASN A 104 -2.93 -2.40 -8.87
CA ASN A 104 -1.66 -1.73 -9.07
C ASN A 104 -0.52 -2.50 -8.39
N ALA A 105 0.25 -3.25 -9.19
CA ALA A 105 1.40 -4.01 -8.70
C ALA A 105 2.53 -3.12 -8.16
N GLU A 106 2.54 -1.82 -8.46
CA GLU A 106 3.54 -0.86 -7.98
C GLU A 106 3.24 -0.32 -6.57
N ASN A 107 2.13 -0.73 -5.95
CA ASN A 107 1.76 -0.28 -4.62
C ASN A 107 2.62 -0.96 -3.54
N ILE A 108 3.84 -0.44 -3.33
CA ILE A 108 4.82 -0.97 -2.37
C ILE A 108 4.29 -1.01 -0.94
N VAL A 109 3.42 -0.07 -0.54
CA VAL A 109 2.78 -0.09 0.79
C VAL A 109 1.89 -1.32 0.94
N ALA A 110 1.04 -1.60 -0.05
CA ALA A 110 0.19 -2.78 -0.05
C ALA A 110 1.03 -4.07 -0.10
N LEU A 111 2.11 -4.10 -0.89
CA LEU A 111 3.01 -5.25 -0.97
C LEU A 111 3.65 -5.58 0.38
N ASN A 112 4.25 -4.59 1.03
CA ASN A 112 4.92 -4.78 2.31
C ASN A 112 3.93 -5.21 3.40
N CYS A 113 2.72 -4.63 3.41
CA CYS A 113 1.70 -5.02 4.37
C CYS A 113 1.17 -6.43 4.07
N LEU A 114 0.94 -6.78 2.80
CA LEU A 114 0.52 -8.13 2.40
C LEU A 114 1.52 -9.19 2.86
N VAL A 115 2.82 -8.96 2.64
CA VAL A 115 3.89 -9.85 3.09
C VAL A 115 3.86 -10.01 4.61
N ARG A 116 3.71 -8.91 5.36
CA ARG A 116 3.58 -8.96 6.83
C ARG A 116 2.38 -9.79 7.27
N GLU A 117 1.20 -9.55 6.69
CA GLU A 117 0.00 -10.32 7.02
C GLU A 117 0.16 -11.80 6.64
N ALA A 118 0.87 -12.11 5.55
CA ALA A 118 1.15 -13.48 5.16
C ALA A 118 2.02 -14.24 6.18
N TYR A 119 3.01 -13.57 6.77
CA TYR A 119 3.78 -14.15 7.88
C TYR A 119 2.89 -14.39 9.10
N GLN A 120 2.03 -13.43 9.45
CA GLN A 120 1.13 -13.53 10.58
C GLN A 120 0.11 -14.67 10.42
N LEU A 121 -0.39 -14.89 9.21
CA LEU A 121 -1.34 -15.95 8.86
C LEU A 121 -0.66 -17.29 8.53
N GLY A 122 0.66 -17.33 8.41
CA GLY A 122 1.42 -18.52 8.02
C GLY A 122 1.23 -18.92 6.55
N CYS A 123 0.79 -18.01 5.69
CA CYS A 123 0.48 -18.25 4.27
C CYS A 123 1.48 -17.59 3.30
N VAL A 124 2.76 -17.50 3.68
CA VAL A 124 3.84 -16.82 2.92
C VAL A 124 3.97 -17.28 1.47
N GLU A 125 3.70 -18.55 1.14
CA GLU A 125 3.75 -19.04 -0.25
C GLU A 125 2.79 -18.25 -1.19
N SER A 126 1.65 -17.81 -0.66
CA SER A 126 0.61 -17.13 -1.44
C SER A 126 0.99 -15.73 -1.93
N VAL A 127 2.03 -15.12 -1.35
CA VAL A 127 2.46 -13.76 -1.73
C VAL A 127 3.56 -13.72 -2.80
N LEU A 128 4.16 -14.88 -3.12
CA LEU A 128 5.23 -14.94 -4.12
C LEU A 128 4.82 -14.40 -5.49
N PRO A 129 3.62 -14.70 -6.03
CA PRO A 129 3.20 -14.15 -7.33
C PRO A 129 3.13 -12.62 -7.31
N TYR A 130 2.68 -12.01 -6.21
CA TYR A 130 2.61 -10.56 -6.07
C TYR A 130 4.01 -9.93 -6.00
N LEU A 131 4.96 -10.57 -5.33
CA LEU A 131 6.36 -10.13 -5.29
C LEU A 131 7.02 -10.21 -6.68
N GLU A 132 6.75 -11.28 -7.43
CA GLU A 132 7.23 -11.44 -8.81
C GLU A 132 6.61 -10.40 -9.75
N ASP A 133 5.29 -10.18 -9.65
CA ASP A 133 4.58 -9.18 -10.45
C ASP A 133 5.11 -7.77 -10.16
N THR A 134 5.28 -7.39 -8.89
CA THR A 134 5.89 -6.10 -8.54
C THR A 134 7.33 -6.02 -9.03
N LEU A 135 8.14 -7.09 -8.91
CA LEU A 135 9.50 -7.10 -9.40
C LEU A 135 9.58 -6.85 -10.92
N ASN A 136 8.60 -7.36 -11.68
CA ASN A 136 8.50 -7.15 -13.12
C ASN A 136 8.18 -5.69 -13.52
N THR A 137 7.57 -4.91 -12.63
CA THR A 137 7.37 -3.45 -12.85
C THR A 137 8.69 -2.67 -12.75
N GLY A 138 9.68 -3.22 -12.05
CA GLY A 138 10.96 -2.56 -11.78
C GLY A 138 10.93 -1.56 -10.62
N VAL A 139 9.76 -1.25 -10.05
CA VAL A 139 9.64 -0.38 -8.87
C VAL A 139 10.34 -1.04 -7.68
N GLU A 140 11.29 -0.31 -7.09
CA GLU A 140 12.08 -0.77 -5.94
C GLU A 140 12.65 -2.20 -6.09
N ALA A 141 13.04 -2.59 -7.31
CA ALA A 141 13.40 -3.97 -7.65
C ALA A 141 14.44 -4.60 -6.70
N GLU A 142 15.39 -3.82 -6.19
CA GLU A 142 16.37 -4.27 -5.20
C GLU A 142 15.71 -4.68 -3.88
N ALA A 143 14.85 -3.83 -3.32
CA ALA A 143 14.13 -4.09 -2.07
C ALA A 143 13.16 -5.27 -2.24
N VAL A 144 12.44 -5.33 -3.36
CA VAL A 144 11.51 -6.42 -3.67
C VAL A 144 12.25 -7.76 -3.77
N ARG A 145 13.45 -7.81 -4.37
CA ARG A 145 14.28 -9.02 -4.40
C ARG A 145 14.72 -9.47 -3.01
N VAL A 146 15.08 -8.54 -2.13
CA VAL A 146 15.42 -8.85 -0.73
C VAL A 146 14.21 -9.44 0.00
N THR A 147 13.03 -8.84 -0.15
CA THR A 147 11.78 -9.34 0.44
C THR A 147 11.43 -10.74 -0.09
N LEU A 148 11.53 -10.95 -1.40
CA LEU A 148 11.30 -12.25 -2.04
C LEU A 148 12.28 -13.32 -1.54
N ALA A 149 13.57 -12.99 -1.43
CA ALA A 149 14.56 -13.90 -0.86
C ALA A 149 14.21 -14.27 0.60
N GLY A 150 13.79 -13.31 1.42
CA GLY A 150 13.32 -13.57 2.78
C GLY A 150 12.15 -14.56 2.84
N CYS A 151 11.13 -14.35 1.99
CA CYS A 151 10.01 -15.28 1.88
C CYS A 151 10.45 -16.69 1.45
N LEU A 152 11.35 -16.80 0.46
CA LEU A 152 11.86 -18.08 -0.02
C LEU A 152 12.69 -18.81 1.05
N ILE A 153 13.50 -18.10 1.84
CA ILE A 153 14.24 -18.67 2.98
C ILE A 153 13.26 -19.24 4.01
N TYR A 154 12.22 -18.48 4.37
CA TYR A 154 11.20 -18.93 5.32
C TYR A 154 10.50 -20.21 4.85
N LEU A 155 10.29 -20.36 3.54
CA LEU A 155 9.68 -21.55 2.92
C LEU A 155 10.66 -22.71 2.71
N GLY A 156 11.94 -22.56 3.09
CA GLY A 156 12.98 -23.57 2.88
C GLY A 156 13.50 -23.67 1.44
N ARG A 157 13.15 -22.71 0.57
CA ARG A 157 13.53 -22.62 -0.85
C ARG A 157 14.85 -21.86 -1.00
N GLY A 158 15.89 -22.32 -0.29
CA GLY A 158 17.17 -21.61 -0.18
C GLY A 158 17.88 -21.41 -1.52
N GLU A 159 17.86 -22.39 -2.43
CA GLU A 159 18.51 -22.24 -3.74
C GLU A 159 17.91 -21.09 -4.56
N GLU A 160 16.60 -20.92 -4.51
CA GLU A 160 15.92 -19.83 -5.21
C GLU A 160 16.20 -18.48 -4.54
N ALA A 161 16.19 -18.44 -3.21
CA ALA A 161 16.56 -17.23 -2.47
C ALA A 161 17.98 -16.76 -2.83
N ARG A 162 18.93 -17.70 -2.99
CA ARG A 162 20.32 -17.40 -3.34
C ARG A 162 20.43 -16.64 -4.66
N VAL A 163 19.67 -17.07 -5.68
CA VAL A 163 19.65 -16.39 -6.99
C VAL A 163 19.25 -14.91 -6.85
N HIS A 164 18.24 -14.62 -6.03
CA HIS A 164 17.81 -13.24 -5.81
C HIS A 164 18.83 -12.41 -5.03
N LEU A 165 19.46 -12.99 -4.01
CA LEU A 165 20.47 -12.31 -3.20
C LEU A 165 21.76 -12.05 -3.98
N GLU A 166 22.23 -13.00 -4.78
CA GLU A 166 23.39 -12.83 -5.65
C GLU A 166 23.16 -11.71 -6.68
N ALA A 167 21.94 -11.63 -7.24
CA ALA A 167 21.58 -10.55 -8.15
C ALA A 167 21.63 -9.17 -7.45
N VAL A 168 21.14 -9.08 -6.20
CA VAL A 168 21.21 -7.84 -5.41
C VAL A 168 22.66 -7.49 -5.07
N LEU A 169 23.46 -8.43 -4.55
CA LEU A 169 24.84 -8.20 -4.14
C LEU A 169 25.79 -7.94 -5.32
N GLY A 170 25.50 -8.50 -6.49
CA GLY A 170 26.22 -8.21 -7.72
C GLY A 170 26.02 -6.77 -8.21
N ALA A 171 24.80 -6.23 -8.07
CA ALA A 171 24.48 -4.85 -8.47
C ALA A 171 24.83 -3.82 -7.37
N ASN A 172 24.52 -4.15 -6.11
CA ASN A 172 24.80 -3.35 -4.93
C ASN A 172 25.48 -4.19 -3.83
N PRO A 173 26.82 -4.31 -3.87
CA PRO A 173 27.58 -5.02 -2.85
C PRO A 173 27.52 -4.39 -1.46
N ALA A 174 26.91 -3.22 -1.28
CA ALA A 174 26.77 -2.54 0.01
C ALA A 174 25.39 -2.77 0.66
N ASN A 175 24.48 -3.51 0.02
CA ASN A 175 23.18 -3.83 0.61
C ASN A 175 23.34 -4.76 1.83
N ASN A 176 23.13 -4.20 3.03
CA ASN A 176 23.30 -4.93 4.29
C ASN A 176 22.25 -6.03 4.47
N SER A 177 20.98 -5.76 4.13
CA SER A 177 19.90 -6.73 4.27
C SER A 177 20.14 -7.98 3.43
N ALA A 178 20.63 -7.80 2.19
CA ALA A 178 20.97 -8.91 1.31
C ALA A 178 22.17 -9.72 1.84
N LYS A 179 23.19 -9.06 2.41
CA LYS A 179 24.33 -9.75 3.04
C LYS A 179 23.90 -10.57 4.24
N GLU A 180 23.12 -9.97 5.14
CA GLU A 180 22.65 -10.64 6.34
C GLU A 180 21.87 -11.91 5.99
N LEU A 181 20.94 -11.82 5.03
CA LEU A 181 20.20 -12.99 4.55
C LEU A 181 21.13 -14.02 3.90
N PHE A 182 22.08 -13.60 3.07
CA PHE A 182 23.02 -14.51 2.41
C PHE A 182 23.90 -15.26 3.42
N ASP A 183 24.39 -14.57 4.44
CA ASP A 183 25.21 -15.15 5.50
C ASP A 183 24.40 -16.15 6.35
N THR A 184 23.11 -15.87 6.61
CA THR A 184 22.24 -16.81 7.35
C THR A 184 22.01 -18.13 6.63
N MET A 185 22.18 -18.17 5.30
CA MET A 185 22.02 -19.38 4.50
C MET A 185 23.31 -20.22 4.41
N ALA A 186 24.45 -19.64 4.76
CA ALA A 186 25.75 -20.31 4.72
C ALA A 186 26.13 -20.98 6.06
N ALA A 187 25.41 -20.67 7.14
CA ALA A 187 25.59 -21.22 8.48
C ALA A 187 24.78 -22.51 8.69
#